data_AF-A0AAN7TT91-F1
#
_entry.id   AF-A0AAN7TT91-F1
#
_cell.length_a   1.000
_cell.length_b   1.000
_cell.length_c   1.000
_cell.angle_alpha   90.00
_cell.angle_beta   90.00
_cell.angle_gamma   90.00
#
_symmetry.space_group_name_H-M   'P 1'
#
loop_
_entity.id
_entity.type
_entity.pdbx_description
1 polymer ?
#
loop_
_entity_poly.entity_id
_entity_poly.type
_entity_poly.pdbx_seq_one_letter_code
_entity_poly.pdbx_strand_id
1 'polypeptide(L)'
;MSEELENKFLDLCHKYPSGLTQQMIEVSLGHKMEEIVKVINNLIKQGRLMIIQNPDETTSYKEINPEDQSKFRGLGVEDFLIYQLIEASSNTGAWTRELKNSSGYQQVQITKILKTLESRKLIKAVKSIQSGRKKVYMLYNMEPSREITGGQLYSDQSYDHQYIQIMKMHIKTFVENKGAVDFADIITYLRKVAEEATSQSLGPEDIQALVNTVIYDGDIEEMRDTRMGMMGRRSGVLYKPTKTPIPVNNFCNMPCGNCPVFDICSDNGLVSPKRCVYFKQYLEQDDESLDF
;
A
#
# COMPACT_ATOMS: atom_id res chain seq x y z
N MET A 1 -37.93 13.14 32.78
CA MET A 1 -37.14 12.10 33.47
C MET A 1 -36.14 11.43 32.53
N SER A 2 -36.57 10.75 31.45
CA SER A 2 -35.63 10.09 30.52
C SER A 2 -34.80 11.06 29.66
N GLU A 3 -35.38 12.15 29.16
CA GLU A 3 -34.67 13.12 28.29
C GLU A 3 -33.63 13.96 29.05
N GLU A 4 -33.89 14.32 30.31
CA GLU A 4 -32.91 15.05 31.14
C GLU A 4 -31.71 14.17 31.50
N LEU A 5 -31.95 12.87 31.72
CA LEU A 5 -30.91 11.87 31.95
C LEU A 5 -30.11 11.62 30.68
N GLU A 6 -30.78 11.59 29.52
CA GLU A 6 -30.14 11.47 28.20
C GLU A 6 -29.21 12.66 27.93
N ASN A 7 -29.69 13.89 28.13
CA ASN A 7 -28.88 15.10 27.93
C ASN A 7 -27.69 15.17 28.91
N LYS A 8 -27.88 14.79 30.18
CA LYS A 8 -26.78 14.70 31.15
C LYS A 8 -25.75 13.63 30.76
N PHE A 9 -26.18 12.51 30.20
CA PHE A 9 -25.28 11.47 29.71
C PHE A 9 -24.47 11.95 28.51
N LEU A 10 -25.12 12.63 27.55
CA LEU A 10 -24.46 13.22 26.38
C LEU A 10 -23.46 14.31 26.80
N ASP A 11 -23.80 15.18 27.76
CA ASP A 11 -22.87 16.16 28.32
C ASP A 11 -21.64 15.51 28.96
N LEU A 12 -21.78 14.33 29.59
CA LEU A 12 -20.66 13.57 30.12
C LEU A 12 -19.82 12.95 29.01
N CYS A 13 -20.43 12.44 27.95
CA CYS A 13 -19.71 11.96 26.76
C CYS A 13 -18.92 13.09 26.07
N HIS A 14 -19.47 14.30 26.00
CA HIS A 14 -18.74 15.47 25.48
C HIS A 14 -17.53 15.84 26.36
N LYS A 15 -17.63 15.68 27.68
CA LYS A 15 -16.51 15.95 28.61
C LYS A 15 -15.40 14.89 28.52
N TYR A 16 -15.73 13.66 28.14
CA TYR A 16 -14.79 12.54 28.07
C TYR A 16 -14.78 11.90 26.67
N PRO A 17 -14.13 12.54 25.67
CA PRO A 17 -14.12 12.06 24.29
C PRO A 17 -13.36 10.75 24.08
N SER A 18 -12.51 10.36 25.04
CA SER A 18 -11.78 9.10 25.08
C SER A 18 -12.65 7.88 25.48
N GLY A 19 -13.90 8.12 25.90
CA GLY A 19 -14.83 7.09 26.33
C GLY A 19 -15.14 7.17 27.83
N LEU A 20 -16.41 6.99 28.16
CA LEU A 20 -16.96 7.07 29.51
C LEU A 20 -17.07 5.65 30.11
N THR A 21 -16.29 5.32 31.14
CA THR A 21 -16.34 3.98 31.76
C THR A 21 -17.56 3.82 32.66
N GLN A 22 -18.01 2.58 32.84
CA GLN A 22 -19.15 2.25 33.70
C GLN A 22 -19.02 2.80 35.14
N GLN A 23 -17.81 2.78 35.71
CA GLN A 23 -17.55 3.35 37.04
C GLN A 23 -17.72 4.87 37.08
N MET A 24 -17.32 5.59 36.02
CA MET A 24 -17.52 7.03 35.93
C MET A 24 -19.00 7.39 35.76
N ILE A 25 -19.77 6.55 35.07
CA ILE A 25 -21.22 6.69 34.92
C ILE A 25 -21.90 6.56 36.29
N GLU A 26 -21.53 5.56 37.09
CA GLU A 26 -22.06 5.34 38.44
C GLU A 26 -21.81 6.52 39.37
N VAL A 27 -20.58 7.02 39.39
CA VAL A 27 -20.18 8.14 40.26
C VAL A 27 -20.83 9.46 39.84
N SER A 28 -21.00 9.68 38.53
CA SER A 28 -21.42 10.98 38.00
C SER A 28 -22.94 11.14 37.89
N LEU A 29 -23.69 10.05 37.64
CA LEU A 29 -25.12 10.12 37.40
C LEU A 29 -25.96 9.80 38.65
N GLY A 30 -25.46 9.07 39.65
CA GLY A 30 -26.16 8.86 40.93
C GLY A 30 -27.56 8.23 40.82
N HIS A 31 -27.94 7.72 39.65
CA HIS A 31 -29.25 7.12 39.35
C HIS A 31 -29.18 5.59 39.39
N LYS A 32 -30.33 4.93 39.52
CA LYS A 32 -30.42 3.46 39.49
C LYS A 32 -29.90 2.92 38.16
N MET A 33 -29.04 1.90 38.23
CA MET A 33 -28.35 1.36 37.05
C MET A 33 -29.33 0.84 35.98
N GLU A 34 -30.51 0.36 36.39
CA GLU A 34 -31.57 -0.08 35.47
C GLU A 34 -32.10 1.03 34.55
N GLU A 35 -32.19 2.27 35.04
CA GLU A 35 -32.66 3.42 34.24
C GLU A 35 -31.56 3.90 33.29
N ILE A 36 -30.31 3.91 33.76
CA ILE A 36 -29.14 4.27 32.96
C ILE A 36 -28.95 3.29 31.80
N VAL A 37 -29.04 1.98 32.06
CA VAL A 37 -28.93 0.94 31.02
C VAL A 37 -30.05 1.07 29.98
N LYS A 38 -31.27 1.48 30.37
CA LYS A 38 -32.35 1.77 29.41
C LYS A 38 -32.02 2.96 28.51
N VAL A 39 -31.45 4.02 29.06
CA VAL A 39 -31.01 5.20 28.29
C VAL A 39 -29.86 4.83 27.34
N ILE A 40 -28.85 4.11 27.83
CA ILE A 40 -27.72 3.62 27.02
C ILE A 40 -28.23 2.74 25.87
N ASN A 41 -29.12 1.78 26.14
CA ASN A 41 -29.68 0.92 25.10
C ASN A 41 -30.50 1.70 24.07
N ASN A 42 -31.23 2.75 24.48
CA ASN A 42 -31.94 3.62 23.55
C ASN A 42 -30.98 4.44 22.67
N LEU A 43 -29.93 4.99 23.26
CA LEU A 43 -28.90 5.75 22.54
C LEU A 43 -28.11 4.88 21.56
N ILE A 44 -27.81 3.61 21.92
CA ILE A 44 -27.22 2.61 21.01
C ILE A 44 -28.19 2.29 19.86
N LYS A 45 -29.49 2.08 20.15
CA LYS A 45 -30.51 1.84 19.12
C LYS A 45 -30.68 3.01 18.16
N GLN A 46 -30.48 4.24 18.64
CA GLN A 46 -30.48 5.45 17.82
C GLN A 46 -29.17 5.61 17.02
N GLY A 47 -28.11 4.87 17.34
CA GLY A 47 -26.79 4.98 16.70
C GLY A 47 -25.97 6.17 17.19
N ARG A 48 -26.28 6.73 18.36
CA ARG A 48 -25.58 7.89 18.94
C ARG A 48 -24.40 7.51 19.83
N LEU A 49 -24.34 6.27 20.29
CA LEU A 49 -23.27 5.75 21.12
C LEU A 49 -22.57 4.56 20.47
N MET A 50 -21.25 4.55 20.59
CA MET A 50 -20.36 3.43 20.31
C MET A 50 -19.93 2.80 21.62
N ILE A 51 -19.94 1.47 21.65
CA ILE A 51 -19.41 0.67 22.75
C ILE A 51 -17.94 0.37 22.44
N ILE A 52 -17.07 0.68 23.39
CA ILE A 52 -15.64 0.39 23.33
C ILE A 52 -15.34 -0.64 24.41
N GLN A 53 -14.72 -1.75 24.03
CA GLN A 53 -14.14 -2.69 24.99
C GLN A 53 -12.69 -2.27 25.26
N ASN A 54 -12.39 -1.93 26.51
CA ASN A 54 -11.04 -1.59 26.94
C ASN A 54 -10.22 -2.87 27.18
N PRO A 55 -8.89 -2.78 27.13
CA PRO A 55 -8.00 -3.89 27.48
C PRO A 55 -8.24 -4.47 28.87
N ASP A 56 -8.71 -3.64 29.81
CA ASP A 56 -9.02 -4.01 31.20
C ASP A 56 -10.38 -4.72 31.36
N GLU A 57 -10.96 -5.25 30.29
CA GLU A 57 -12.32 -5.86 30.22
C GLU A 57 -13.48 -4.91 30.57
N THR A 58 -13.18 -3.66 30.90
CA THR A 58 -14.20 -2.64 31.18
C THR A 58 -14.82 -2.11 29.88
N THR A 59 -16.11 -1.79 29.96
CA THR A 59 -16.84 -1.16 28.84
C THR A 59 -16.82 0.36 28.99
N SER A 60 -16.43 1.05 27.91
CA SER A 60 -16.54 2.51 27.79
C SER A 60 -17.51 2.88 26.67
N TYR A 61 -18.17 4.02 26.82
CA TYR A 61 -19.14 4.54 25.84
C TYR A 61 -18.63 5.84 25.25
N LYS A 62 -18.65 5.94 23.93
CA LYS A 62 -18.23 7.13 23.18
C LYS A 62 -19.35 7.61 22.28
N GLU A 63 -19.54 8.92 22.22
CA GLU A 63 -20.51 9.53 21.31
C GLU A 63 -20.02 9.48 19.86
N ILE A 64 -20.95 9.21 18.96
CA ILE A 64 -20.72 9.15 17.52
C ILE A 64 -21.12 10.49 16.88
N ASN A 65 -20.25 11.00 16.01
CA ASN A 65 -20.50 12.21 15.24
C ASN A 65 -21.84 12.13 14.48
N PRO A 66 -22.63 13.22 14.44
CA PRO A 66 -23.97 13.22 13.84
C PRO A 66 -24.01 12.78 12.37
N GLU A 67 -22.93 13.00 11.61
CA GLU A 67 -22.80 12.56 10.22
C GLU A 67 -22.77 11.03 10.07
N ASP A 68 -22.19 10.33 11.06
CA ASP A 68 -22.03 8.89 11.02
C ASP A 68 -23.12 8.13 11.78
N GLN A 69 -23.92 8.80 12.62
CA GLN A 69 -25.02 8.19 13.40
C GLN A 69 -25.95 7.32 12.53
N SER A 70 -26.25 7.78 11.32
CA SER A 70 -27.08 7.04 10.36
C SER A 70 -26.46 5.70 9.93
N LYS A 71 -25.13 5.62 9.85
CA LYS A 71 -24.37 4.42 9.47
C LYS A 71 -24.25 3.44 10.64
N PHE A 72 -24.18 3.94 11.87
CA PHE A 72 -24.05 3.10 13.07
C PHE A 72 -25.37 2.56 13.62
N ARG A 73 -26.52 3.06 13.15
CA ARG A 73 -27.84 2.65 13.62
C ARG A 73 -28.11 1.15 13.39
N GLY A 74 -28.44 0.41 14.46
CA GLY A 74 -28.77 -1.01 14.38
C GLY A 74 -27.58 -1.95 14.16
N LEU A 75 -26.35 -1.49 14.46
CA LEU A 75 -25.19 -2.37 14.63
C LEU A 75 -25.24 -3.03 16.01
N GLY A 76 -24.88 -4.31 16.07
CA GLY A 76 -24.75 -5.06 17.31
C GLY A 76 -23.39 -4.87 17.98
N VAL A 77 -23.24 -5.44 19.17
CA VAL A 77 -21.98 -5.39 19.94
C VAL A 77 -20.82 -6.03 19.15
N GLU A 78 -21.09 -7.12 18.42
CA GLU A 78 -20.08 -7.80 17.58
C GLU A 78 -19.59 -6.91 16.44
N ASP A 79 -20.49 -6.14 15.81
CA ASP A 79 -20.14 -5.22 14.72
C ASP A 79 -19.24 -4.09 15.21
N PHE A 80 -19.54 -3.53 16.39
CA PHE A 80 -18.73 -2.48 17.02
C PHE A 80 -17.34 -2.98 17.40
N LEU A 81 -17.21 -4.20 17.92
CA LEU A 81 -15.91 -4.77 18.27
C LEU A 81 -15.02 -4.93 17.03
N ILE A 82 -15.56 -5.46 15.92
CA ILE A 82 -14.82 -5.58 14.66
C ILE A 82 -14.46 -4.21 14.09
N TYR A 83 -15.38 -3.24 14.17
CA TYR A 83 -15.10 -1.86 13.74
C TYR A 83 -13.95 -1.24 14.54
N GLN A 84 -13.96 -1.38 15.87
CA GLN A 84 -12.91 -0.89 16.77
C GLN A 84 -11.55 -1.54 16.45
N LEU A 85 -11.52 -2.84 16.15
CA LEU A 85 -10.28 -3.53 15.75
C LEU A 85 -9.73 -3.00 14.41
N ILE A 86 -10.60 -2.62 13.47
CA ILE A 86 -10.21 -2.01 12.20
C ILE A 86 -9.78 -0.54 12.38
N GLU A 87 -10.42 0.19 13.30
CA GLU A 87 -10.00 1.55 13.66
C GLU A 87 -8.60 1.52 14.29
N ALA A 88 -8.32 0.54 15.16
CA ALA A 88 -7.01 0.36 15.79
C ALA A 88 -5.89 0.03 14.79
N SER A 89 -6.18 -0.65 13.68
CA SER A 89 -5.18 -0.98 12.66
C SER A 89 -4.83 0.18 11.72
N SER A 90 -5.61 1.26 11.72
CA SER A 90 -5.26 2.50 11.01
C SER A 90 -4.80 2.23 9.55
N ASN A 91 -3.76 2.92 9.08
CA ASN A 91 -3.27 2.88 7.69
C ASN A 91 -2.64 1.57 7.20
N THR A 92 -2.42 0.58 8.08
CA THR A 92 -1.99 -0.77 7.66
C THR A 92 -3.18 -1.68 7.36
N GLY A 93 -4.35 -1.37 7.96
CA GLY A 93 -5.57 -2.16 7.84
C GLY A 93 -5.49 -3.51 8.55
N ALA A 94 -6.64 -4.19 8.68
CA ALA A 94 -6.74 -5.50 9.31
C ALA A 94 -7.24 -6.55 8.32
N TRP A 95 -6.61 -7.74 8.29
CA TRP A 95 -7.10 -8.87 7.49
C TRP A 95 -7.97 -9.83 8.31
N THR A 96 -8.72 -10.72 7.64
CA THR A 96 -9.68 -11.62 8.30
C THR A 96 -9.04 -12.54 9.35
N ARG A 97 -7.75 -12.90 9.21
CA ARG A 97 -7.06 -13.79 10.16
C ARG A 97 -6.71 -13.10 11.48
N GLU A 98 -6.24 -11.85 11.45
CA GLU A 98 -6.04 -11.04 12.66
C GLU A 98 -7.36 -10.77 13.35
N LEU A 99 -8.39 -10.38 12.59
CA LEU A 99 -9.72 -10.13 13.15
C LEU A 99 -10.26 -11.38 13.87
N LYS A 100 -10.03 -12.58 13.31
CA LYS A 100 -10.38 -13.85 13.97
C LYS A 100 -9.60 -14.08 15.26
N ASN A 101 -8.30 -13.84 15.25
CA ASN A 101 -7.44 -14.06 16.42
C ASN A 101 -7.74 -13.06 17.55
N SER A 102 -8.03 -11.81 17.21
CA SER A 102 -8.28 -10.75 18.20
C SER A 102 -9.70 -10.73 18.73
N SER A 103 -10.70 -11.07 17.90
CA SER A 103 -12.11 -11.06 18.33
C SER A 103 -12.63 -12.39 18.88
N GLY A 104 -11.96 -13.50 18.56
CA GLY A 104 -12.44 -14.85 18.91
C GLY A 104 -13.66 -15.35 18.13
N TYR A 105 -14.21 -14.55 17.20
CA TYR A 105 -15.38 -14.94 16.40
C TYR A 105 -15.06 -15.89 15.26
N GLN A 106 -16.06 -16.64 14.80
CA GLN A 106 -15.91 -17.53 13.65
C GLN A 106 -15.83 -16.72 12.34
N GLN A 107 -15.08 -17.25 11.37
CA GLN A 107 -14.87 -16.59 10.06
C GLN A 107 -16.18 -16.25 9.34
N VAL A 108 -17.21 -17.09 9.47
CA VAL A 108 -18.54 -16.85 8.85
C VAL A 108 -19.22 -15.61 9.45
N GLN A 109 -19.11 -15.41 10.76
CA GLN A 109 -19.66 -14.24 11.45
C GLN A 109 -18.92 -12.97 11.02
N ILE A 110 -17.58 -13.01 11.06
CA ILE A 110 -16.73 -11.89 10.63
C ILE A 110 -17.04 -11.50 9.18
N THR A 111 -17.22 -12.46 8.28
CA THR A 111 -17.53 -12.17 6.88
C THR A 111 -18.90 -11.48 6.71
N LYS A 112 -19.90 -11.82 7.53
CA LYS A 112 -21.21 -11.14 7.54
C LYS A 112 -21.08 -9.71 8.05
N ILE A 113 -20.39 -9.51 9.17
CA ILE A 113 -20.13 -8.21 9.78
C ILE A 113 -19.39 -7.29 8.80
N LEU A 114 -18.31 -7.77 8.19
CA LEU A 114 -17.53 -7.01 7.21
C LEU A 114 -18.38 -6.56 6.01
N LYS A 115 -19.29 -7.42 5.51
CA LYS A 115 -20.22 -7.03 4.44
C LYS A 115 -21.20 -5.95 4.88
N THR A 116 -21.72 -6.04 6.10
CA THR A 116 -22.60 -5.01 6.66
C THR A 116 -21.86 -3.67 6.78
N LEU A 117 -20.66 -3.66 7.36
CA LEU A 117 -19.84 -2.46 7.53
C LEU A 117 -19.41 -1.84 6.19
N GLU A 118 -19.09 -2.68 5.19
CA GLU A 118 -18.73 -2.26 3.83
C GLU A 118 -19.95 -1.66 3.11
N SER A 119 -21.13 -2.28 3.22
CA SER A 119 -22.37 -1.76 2.60
C SER A 119 -22.77 -0.38 3.11
N ARG A 120 -22.44 -0.08 4.37
CA ARG A 120 -22.71 1.21 5.03
C ARG A 120 -21.61 2.25 4.86
N LYS A 121 -20.56 1.95 4.08
CA LYS A 121 -19.39 2.82 3.88
C LYS A 121 -18.71 3.25 5.19
N LEU A 122 -18.69 2.36 6.18
CA LEU A 122 -17.90 2.55 7.41
C LEU A 122 -16.46 2.08 7.21
N ILE A 123 -16.31 0.99 6.46
CA ILE A 123 -15.02 0.42 6.07
C ILE A 123 -14.94 0.28 4.55
N LYS A 124 -13.72 0.16 4.04
CA LYS A 124 -13.44 -0.24 2.67
C LYS A 124 -12.44 -1.39 2.67
N ALA A 125 -12.50 -2.20 1.63
CA ALA A 125 -11.52 -3.22 1.39
C ALA A 125 -10.46 -2.77 0.39
N VAL A 126 -9.20 -3.01 0.74
CA VAL A 126 -8.03 -2.74 -0.12
C VAL A 126 -7.28 -4.06 -0.29
N LYS A 127 -6.78 -4.34 -1.49
CA LYS A 127 -5.87 -5.47 -1.69
C LYS A 127 -4.45 -4.98 -1.40
N SER A 128 -3.79 -5.60 -0.43
CA SER A 128 -2.39 -5.33 -0.13
C SER A 128 -1.49 -5.87 -1.25
N ILE A 129 -0.43 -5.14 -1.59
CA ILE A 129 0.60 -5.58 -2.54
C ILE A 129 1.62 -6.52 -1.87
N GLN A 130 1.71 -6.49 -0.53
CA GLN A 130 2.57 -7.38 0.24
C GLN A 130 2.11 -8.85 0.16
N SER A 131 3.04 -9.76 0.43
CA SER A 131 2.97 -11.23 0.35
C SER A 131 1.55 -11.81 0.22
N GLY A 132 1.17 -12.13 -1.03
CA GLY A 132 -0.01 -12.92 -1.35
C GLY A 132 -1.28 -12.14 -1.71
N ARG A 133 -1.19 -10.84 -2.04
CA ARG A 133 -2.34 -10.01 -2.49
C ARG A 133 -3.54 -10.05 -1.54
N LYS A 134 -3.25 -10.00 -0.24
CA LYS A 134 -4.25 -10.26 0.79
C LYS A 134 -5.23 -9.09 0.91
N LYS A 135 -6.51 -9.40 1.14
CA LYS A 135 -7.57 -8.41 1.35
C LYS A 135 -7.47 -7.87 2.79
N VAL A 136 -7.18 -6.58 2.91
CA VAL A 136 -7.15 -5.83 4.18
C VAL A 136 -8.34 -4.87 4.23
N TYR A 137 -8.83 -4.61 5.44
CA TYR A 137 -9.97 -3.73 5.70
C TYR A 137 -9.51 -2.53 6.51
N MET A 138 -10.01 -1.35 6.17
CA MET A 138 -9.67 -0.08 6.83
C MET A 138 -10.87 0.86 6.81
N LEU A 139 -10.81 1.95 7.58
CA LEU A 139 -11.86 2.97 7.58
C LEU A 139 -12.07 3.55 6.17
N TYR A 140 -13.32 3.85 5.84
CA TYR A 140 -13.69 4.29 4.48
C TYR A 140 -12.92 5.55 4.04
N ASN A 141 -12.80 6.54 4.92
CA ASN A 141 -12.13 7.82 4.65
C ASN A 141 -10.61 7.78 4.83
N MET A 142 -10.04 6.65 5.24
CA MET A 142 -8.62 6.58 5.56
C MET A 142 -7.80 6.12 4.36
N GLU A 143 -6.69 6.79 4.08
CA GLU A 143 -5.82 6.42 2.96
C GLU A 143 -4.91 5.24 3.35
N PRO A 144 -4.83 4.19 2.52
CA PRO A 144 -3.93 3.07 2.76
C PRO A 144 -2.46 3.52 2.73
N SER A 145 -1.64 2.96 3.60
CA SER A 145 -0.19 3.21 3.59
C SER A 145 0.48 2.73 2.29
N ARG A 146 1.60 3.38 1.92
CA ARG A 146 2.43 2.99 0.77
C ARG A 146 2.89 1.53 0.81
N GLU A 147 3.09 1.00 2.01
CA GLU A 147 3.43 -0.42 2.19
C GLU A 147 2.33 -1.35 1.68
N ILE A 148 1.07 -0.95 1.82
CA ILE A 148 -0.09 -1.70 1.36
C ILE A 148 -0.35 -1.44 -0.12
N THR A 149 -0.11 -0.22 -0.62
CA THR A 149 -0.39 0.18 -2.02
C THR A 149 0.78 0.07 -2.99
N GLY A 150 2.00 -0.19 -2.50
CA GLY A 150 3.23 -0.27 -3.30
C GLY A 150 3.78 1.06 -3.83
N GLY A 151 3.11 2.19 -3.60
CA GLY A 151 3.49 3.50 -4.13
C GLY A 151 2.77 3.86 -5.43
N GLN A 152 3.17 4.97 -6.06
CA GLN A 152 2.47 5.55 -7.22
C GLN A 152 2.82 4.85 -8.53
N LEU A 153 3.87 4.03 -8.54
CA LEU A 153 4.24 3.17 -9.67
C LEU A 153 3.32 1.94 -9.84
N TYR A 154 2.38 1.75 -8.91
CA TYR A 154 1.38 0.69 -8.97
C TYR A 154 0.00 1.29 -9.26
N SER A 155 -0.41 1.28 -10.53
CA SER A 155 -1.77 1.62 -10.94
C SER A 155 -2.67 0.39 -10.84
N ASP A 156 -3.83 0.52 -10.20
CA ASP A 156 -4.88 -0.50 -10.12
C ASP A 156 -4.43 -1.93 -9.76
N GLN A 157 -3.43 -2.04 -8.88
CA GLN A 157 -2.96 -3.33 -8.38
C GLN A 157 -2.24 -4.19 -9.45
N SER A 158 -1.77 -3.58 -10.53
CA SER A 158 -0.89 -4.17 -11.55
C SER A 158 0.39 -3.35 -11.76
N TYR A 159 1.51 -4.04 -11.94
CA TYR A 159 2.79 -3.43 -12.29
C TYR A 159 2.78 -3.09 -13.77
N ASP A 160 2.66 -1.81 -14.12
CA ASP A 160 2.70 -1.38 -15.52
C ASP A 160 4.16 -1.39 -16.01
N HIS A 161 4.56 -2.53 -16.52
CA HIS A 161 5.91 -2.73 -17.03
C HIS A 161 6.21 -1.77 -18.18
N GLN A 162 5.24 -1.49 -19.06
CA GLN A 162 5.44 -0.61 -20.20
C GLN A 162 5.67 0.82 -19.75
N TYR A 163 4.85 1.31 -18.80
CA TYR A 163 5.03 2.63 -18.21
C TYR A 163 6.41 2.79 -17.56
N ILE A 164 6.84 1.81 -16.77
CA ILE A 164 8.15 1.87 -16.11
C ILE A 164 9.29 1.90 -17.13
N GLN A 165 9.21 1.11 -18.21
CA GLN A 165 10.22 1.15 -19.28
C GLN A 165 10.24 2.50 -20.00
N ILE A 166 9.08 3.09 -20.28
CA ILE A 166 8.98 4.43 -20.86
C ILE A 166 9.65 5.46 -19.94
N MET A 167 9.37 5.42 -18.63
CA MET A 167 9.97 6.36 -17.67
C MET A 167 11.48 6.19 -17.55
N LYS A 168 11.99 4.95 -17.55
CA LYS A 168 13.43 4.68 -17.62
C LYS A 168 14.07 5.27 -18.88
N MET A 169 13.43 5.07 -20.04
CA MET A 169 13.89 5.62 -21.32
C MET A 169 13.96 7.15 -21.28
N HIS A 170 12.97 7.80 -20.68
CA HIS A 170 12.97 9.26 -20.47
C HIS A 170 14.13 9.72 -19.58
N ILE A 171 14.42 9.02 -18.47
CA ILE A 171 15.57 9.34 -17.60
C ILE A 171 16.87 9.24 -18.41
N LYS A 172 17.07 8.11 -19.08
CA LYS A 172 18.27 7.86 -19.88
C LYS A 172 18.48 8.95 -20.93
N THR A 173 17.47 9.20 -21.75
CA THR A 173 17.51 10.21 -22.82
C THR A 173 17.77 11.63 -22.27
N PHE A 174 17.18 11.97 -21.13
CA PHE A 174 17.39 13.28 -20.50
C PHE A 174 18.82 13.46 -20.00
N VAL A 175 19.37 12.44 -19.32
CA VAL A 175 20.73 12.44 -18.79
C VAL A 175 21.76 12.45 -19.93
N GLU A 176 21.53 11.67 -20.99
CA GLU A 176 22.37 11.65 -22.19
C GLU A 176 22.44 13.00 -22.89
N ASN A 177 21.30 13.67 -23.07
CA ASN A 177 21.24 14.97 -23.75
C ASN A 177 21.90 16.10 -22.93
N LYS A 178 21.79 16.06 -21.60
CA LYS A 178 22.40 17.09 -20.73
C LYS A 178 23.83 16.78 -20.30
N GLY A 179 24.25 15.51 -20.37
CA GLY A 179 25.59 15.04 -19.98
C GLY A 179 25.81 14.89 -18.47
N ALA A 180 25.38 15.85 -17.65
CA ALA A 180 25.40 15.73 -16.19
C ALA A 180 24.25 16.54 -15.56
N VAL A 181 23.47 15.91 -14.69
CA VAL A 181 22.26 16.49 -14.08
C VAL A 181 22.20 16.20 -12.59
N ASP A 182 21.55 17.07 -11.82
CA ASP A 182 21.25 16.80 -10.41
C ASP A 182 19.93 16.04 -10.27
N PHE A 183 19.65 15.54 -9.06
CA PHE A 183 18.41 14.84 -8.78
C PHE A 183 17.16 15.74 -8.95
N ALA A 184 17.30 17.03 -8.64
CA ALA A 184 16.20 17.99 -8.72
C ALA A 184 15.73 18.24 -10.17
N ASP A 185 16.66 18.28 -11.11
CA ASP A 185 16.40 18.38 -12.54
C ASP A 185 15.66 17.13 -13.04
N ILE A 186 16.09 15.94 -12.62
CA ILE A 186 15.42 14.68 -12.96
C ILE A 186 13.98 14.67 -12.44
N ILE A 187 13.77 15.10 -11.18
CA ILE A 187 12.41 15.19 -10.61
C ILE A 187 11.53 16.14 -11.41
N THR A 188 12.01 17.36 -11.67
CA THR A 188 11.26 18.37 -12.43
C THR A 188 10.87 17.85 -13.81
N TYR A 189 11.80 17.18 -14.51
CA TYR A 189 11.56 16.64 -15.84
C TYR A 189 10.55 15.47 -15.81
N LEU A 190 10.77 14.47 -14.97
CA LEU A 190 9.90 13.29 -14.91
C LEU A 190 8.48 13.61 -14.46
N ARG A 191 8.30 14.56 -13.54
CA ARG A 191 6.96 14.99 -13.13
C ARG A 191 6.18 15.57 -14.29
N LYS A 192 6.82 16.42 -15.09
CA LYS A 192 6.21 16.98 -16.30
C LYS A 192 5.79 15.88 -17.28
N VAL A 193 6.67 14.91 -17.52
CA VAL A 193 6.36 13.77 -18.41
C VAL A 193 5.21 12.92 -17.85
N ALA A 194 5.19 12.66 -16.54
CA ALA A 194 4.15 11.84 -15.89
C ALA A 194 2.77 12.50 -15.91
N GLU A 195 2.73 13.82 -15.71
CA GLU A 195 1.50 14.62 -15.80
C GLU A 195 0.93 14.58 -17.23
N GLU A 196 1.80 14.73 -18.24
CA GLU A 196 1.40 14.68 -19.66
C GLU A 196 0.95 13.28 -20.11
N ALA A 197 1.59 12.22 -19.62
CA ALA A 197 1.32 10.84 -20.08
C ALA A 197 0.17 10.14 -19.34
N THR A 198 0.04 10.35 -18.02
CA THR A 198 -0.78 9.48 -17.16
C THR A 198 -1.71 10.22 -16.21
N SER A 199 -1.65 11.57 -16.13
CA SER A 199 -2.36 12.36 -15.11
C SER A 199 -2.10 11.90 -13.66
N GLN A 200 -1.05 11.10 -13.44
CA GLN A 200 -0.62 10.60 -12.15
C GLN A 200 0.61 11.37 -11.71
N SER A 201 0.63 11.78 -10.43
CA SER A 201 1.81 12.43 -9.85
C SER A 201 2.82 11.39 -9.38
N LEU A 202 4.10 11.58 -9.73
CA LEU A 202 5.21 10.79 -9.22
C LEU A 202 5.87 11.46 -8.02
N GLY A 203 5.96 10.71 -6.93
CA GLY A 203 6.66 11.07 -5.72
C GLY A 203 8.17 11.04 -5.90
N PRO A 204 8.92 11.80 -5.07
CA PRO A 204 10.38 11.83 -5.17
C PRO A 204 11.02 10.45 -4.88
N GLU A 205 10.40 9.63 -4.03
CA GLU A 205 10.89 8.27 -3.75
C GLU A 205 10.70 7.32 -4.93
N ASP A 206 9.56 7.41 -5.63
CA ASP A 206 9.29 6.62 -6.83
C ASP A 206 10.31 6.96 -7.93
N ILE A 207 10.62 8.26 -8.06
CA ILE A 207 11.65 8.75 -8.98
C ILE A 207 13.05 8.26 -8.57
N GLN A 208 13.37 8.26 -7.27
CA GLN A 208 14.63 7.71 -6.78
C GLN A 208 14.75 6.21 -7.11
N ALA A 209 13.67 5.43 -6.96
CA ALA A 209 13.65 4.03 -7.30
C ALA A 209 13.87 3.79 -8.81
N LEU A 210 13.25 4.61 -9.66
CA LEU A 210 13.48 4.57 -11.11
C LEU A 210 14.93 4.89 -11.45
N VAL A 211 15.49 5.98 -10.88
CA VAL A 211 16.89 6.37 -11.07
C VAL A 211 17.85 5.27 -10.63
N ASN A 212 17.63 4.68 -9.45
CA ASN A 212 18.44 3.56 -8.97
C ASN A 212 18.38 2.37 -9.93
N THR A 213 17.22 2.09 -10.52
CA THR A 213 17.09 0.99 -11.47
C THR A 213 17.90 1.27 -12.74
N VAL A 214 17.87 2.50 -13.27
CA VAL A 214 18.69 2.90 -14.43
C VAL A 214 20.19 2.87 -14.12
N ILE A 215 20.57 3.13 -12.86
CA ILE A 215 21.96 2.93 -12.39
C ILE A 215 22.34 1.44 -12.38
N TYR A 216 21.47 0.58 -11.86
CA TYR A 216 21.71 -0.86 -11.79
C TYR A 216 21.70 -1.54 -13.17
N ASP A 217 20.90 -1.01 -14.10
CA ASP A 217 20.91 -1.41 -15.51
C ASP A 217 22.22 -0.96 -16.21
N GLY A 218 23.01 -0.09 -15.57
CA GLY A 218 24.30 0.37 -16.07
C GLY A 218 24.18 1.48 -17.11
N ASP A 219 23.03 2.11 -17.27
CA ASP A 219 22.81 3.19 -18.25
C ASP A 219 23.37 4.54 -17.76
N ILE A 220 23.27 4.81 -16.44
CA ILE A 220 23.78 6.04 -15.82
C ILE A 220 24.65 5.73 -14.59
N GLU A 221 25.55 6.64 -14.26
CA GLU A 221 26.43 6.57 -13.09
C GLU A 221 26.15 7.73 -12.13
N GLU A 222 26.19 7.44 -10.83
CA GLU A 222 26.20 8.43 -9.77
C GLU A 222 27.63 8.95 -9.51
N MET A 223 27.80 10.27 -9.48
CA MET A 223 29.06 10.92 -9.14
C MET A 223 28.86 12.01 -8.10
N ARG A 224 29.82 12.13 -7.17
CA ARG A 224 29.92 13.33 -6.33
C ARG A 224 30.42 14.50 -7.15
N ASP A 225 29.78 15.65 -7.02
CA ASP A 225 30.27 16.87 -7.67
C ASP A 225 31.55 17.35 -6.97
N THR A 226 32.69 17.14 -7.64
CA THR A 226 34.02 17.54 -7.17
C THR A 226 34.37 18.97 -7.55
N ARG A 227 33.57 19.65 -8.39
CA ARG A 227 33.80 21.04 -8.82
C ARG A 227 33.60 22.05 -7.67
N MET A 228 33.06 21.59 -6.55
CA MET A 228 32.64 22.43 -5.42
C MET A 228 33.69 22.65 -4.34
N GLY A 229 34.92 22.14 -4.51
CA GLY A 229 36.02 22.33 -3.55
C GLY A 229 36.46 23.79 -3.30
N MET A 230 35.92 24.77 -4.04
CA MET A 230 36.30 26.19 -3.93
C MET A 230 35.25 27.14 -3.31
N MET A 231 33.99 26.74 -3.07
CA MET A 231 32.95 27.75 -2.76
C MET A 231 31.84 27.33 -1.77
N GLY A 232 32.14 26.43 -0.82
CA GLY A 232 31.39 26.33 0.45
C GLY A 232 29.90 25.97 0.38
N ARG A 233 29.39 25.44 -0.74
CA ARG A 233 28.03 24.89 -0.84
C ARG A 233 28.06 23.35 -0.80
N ARG A 234 27.02 22.76 -0.22
CA ARG A 234 26.93 21.33 0.14
C ARG A 234 27.24 20.43 -1.06
N SER A 235 28.04 19.38 -0.80
CA SER A 235 28.32 18.25 -1.70
C SER A 235 27.04 17.76 -2.37
N GLY A 236 26.92 17.96 -3.68
CA GLY A 236 25.80 17.47 -4.49
C GLY A 236 26.12 16.14 -5.18
N VAL A 237 25.10 15.31 -5.35
CA VAL A 237 25.14 14.12 -6.20
C VAL A 237 24.71 14.51 -7.61
N LEU A 238 25.43 14.04 -8.61
CA LEU A 238 25.13 14.19 -10.03
C LEU A 238 24.97 12.83 -10.69
N TYR A 239 24.12 12.80 -11.71
CA TYR A 239 23.91 11.65 -12.59
C TYR A 239 24.41 12.00 -13.98
N LYS A 240 25.17 11.09 -14.58
CA LYS A 240 25.72 11.22 -15.94
C LYS A 240 25.57 9.90 -16.69
N PRO A 241 25.66 9.89 -18.03
CA PRO A 241 25.71 8.64 -18.78
C PRO A 241 26.91 7.79 -18.35
N THR A 242 26.70 6.49 -18.29
CA THR A 242 27.76 5.52 -18.02
C THR A 242 28.82 5.60 -19.10
N LYS A 243 30.11 5.66 -18.71
CA LYS A 243 31.23 5.67 -19.67
C LYS A 243 31.69 4.27 -20.05
N THR A 244 31.35 3.29 -19.22
CA THR A 244 31.67 1.88 -19.39
C THR A 244 30.38 1.10 -19.64
N PRO A 245 29.79 1.18 -20.84
CA PRO A 245 28.65 0.35 -21.17
C PRO A 245 29.07 -1.12 -21.02
N ILE A 246 28.24 -1.90 -20.34
CA ILE A 246 28.50 -3.34 -20.18
C ILE A 246 28.37 -3.96 -21.57
N PRO A 247 29.45 -4.54 -22.14
CA PRO A 247 29.37 -5.10 -23.47
C PRO A 247 28.42 -6.28 -23.48
N VAL A 248 27.61 -6.38 -24.54
CA VAL A 248 26.70 -7.51 -24.72
C VAL A 248 27.53 -8.78 -24.86
N ASN A 249 27.30 -9.74 -23.97
CA ASN A 249 27.92 -11.05 -24.09
C ASN A 249 27.18 -11.88 -25.15
N ASN A 250 27.70 -11.89 -26.37
CA ASN A 250 27.10 -12.64 -27.48
C ASN A 250 26.99 -14.15 -27.21
N PHE A 251 27.75 -14.70 -26.26
CA PHE A 251 27.58 -16.08 -25.82
C PHE A 251 26.22 -16.31 -25.16
N CYS A 252 25.71 -15.34 -24.39
CA CYS A 252 24.39 -15.38 -23.77
C CYS A 252 23.25 -15.22 -24.79
N ASN A 253 23.54 -14.67 -25.96
CA ASN A 253 22.59 -14.53 -27.07
C ASN A 253 22.56 -15.77 -27.98
N MET A 254 23.48 -16.71 -27.78
CA MET A 254 23.53 -17.98 -28.50
C MET A 254 22.82 -19.05 -27.67
N PRO A 255 22.07 -19.99 -28.30
CA PRO A 255 21.33 -21.04 -27.59
C PRO A 255 22.22 -21.90 -26.69
N CYS A 256 23.53 -22.01 -26.98
CA CYS A 256 24.48 -22.74 -26.15
C CYS A 256 24.77 -22.07 -24.81
N GLY A 257 24.74 -20.75 -24.70
CA GLY A 257 25.11 -20.04 -23.48
C GLY A 257 24.13 -20.20 -22.33
N ASN A 258 22.86 -20.46 -22.65
CA ASN A 258 21.79 -20.73 -21.68
C ASN A 258 21.25 -22.16 -21.79
N CYS A 259 21.96 -23.06 -22.47
CA CYS A 259 21.48 -24.42 -22.72
C CYS A 259 21.44 -25.23 -21.41
N PRO A 260 20.28 -25.73 -20.96
CA PRO A 260 20.16 -26.47 -19.71
C PRO A 260 20.86 -27.84 -19.73
N VAL A 261 21.23 -28.32 -20.91
CA VAL A 261 21.89 -29.61 -21.15
C VAL A 261 23.27 -29.44 -21.81
N PHE A 262 23.89 -28.28 -21.64
CA PHE A 262 25.20 -27.96 -22.21
C PHE A 262 26.26 -29.02 -21.85
N ASP A 263 26.32 -29.42 -20.57
CA ASP A 263 27.36 -30.31 -20.05
C ASP A 263 27.31 -31.74 -20.62
N ILE A 264 26.15 -32.17 -21.12
CA ILE A 264 25.96 -33.51 -21.71
C ILE A 264 25.94 -33.48 -23.25
N CYS A 265 26.11 -32.31 -23.85
CA CYS A 265 26.15 -32.14 -25.30
C CYS A 265 27.52 -32.55 -25.84
N SER A 266 27.55 -33.52 -26.75
CA SER A 266 28.79 -33.96 -27.41
C SER A 266 28.53 -34.44 -28.83
N ASP A 267 29.55 -34.42 -29.68
CA ASP A 267 29.40 -34.78 -31.10
C ASP A 267 28.89 -36.21 -31.34
N ASN A 268 29.26 -37.13 -30.43
CA ASN A 268 28.89 -38.55 -30.48
C ASN A 268 27.85 -38.93 -29.42
N GLY A 269 27.29 -37.95 -28.70
CA GLY A 269 26.31 -38.16 -27.63
C GLY A 269 24.87 -38.29 -28.13
N LEU A 270 23.98 -38.71 -27.22
CA LEU A 270 22.52 -38.65 -27.45
C LEU A 270 22.06 -37.20 -27.64
N VAL A 271 22.59 -36.29 -26.84
CA VAL A 271 22.49 -34.84 -27.03
C VAL A 271 23.70 -34.40 -27.85
N SER A 272 23.46 -33.89 -29.06
CA SER A 272 24.51 -33.51 -30.01
C SER A 272 24.18 -32.21 -30.71
N PRO A 273 25.16 -31.36 -31.05
CA PRO A 273 24.92 -30.11 -31.80
C PRO A 273 24.20 -30.36 -33.12
N LYS A 274 24.54 -31.46 -33.83
CA LYS A 274 23.95 -31.87 -35.12
C LYS A 274 22.43 -32.09 -35.08
N ARG A 275 21.89 -32.43 -33.91
CA ARG A 275 20.46 -32.72 -33.69
C ARG A 275 19.84 -31.76 -32.67
N CYS A 276 20.51 -30.64 -32.39
CA CYS A 276 20.09 -29.71 -31.36
C CYS A 276 18.87 -28.90 -31.82
N VAL A 277 17.76 -29.04 -31.11
CA VAL A 277 16.52 -28.30 -31.39
C VAL A 277 16.69 -26.80 -31.15
N TYR A 278 17.43 -26.41 -30.12
CA TYR A 278 17.67 -24.99 -29.80
C TYR A 278 18.51 -24.31 -30.88
N PHE A 279 19.52 -25.01 -31.41
CA PHE A 279 20.38 -24.49 -32.46
C PHE A 279 19.63 -24.34 -33.79
N LYS A 280 18.79 -25.34 -34.12
CA LYS A 280 17.93 -25.30 -35.30
C LYS A 280 16.94 -24.14 -35.23
N GLN A 281 16.21 -23.99 -34.11
CA GLN A 281 15.27 -22.89 -33.91
C GLN A 281 15.93 -21.53 -34.02
N TYR A 282 17.12 -21.36 -33.42
CA TYR A 282 17.88 -20.12 -33.48
C TYR A 282 18.30 -19.74 -34.91
N LEU A 283 18.72 -20.70 -35.73
CA LEU A 283 19.10 -20.46 -37.13
C LEU A 283 17.90 -20.26 -38.07
N GLU A 284 16.71 -20.69 -37.67
CA GLU A 284 15.47 -20.57 -38.43
C GLU A 284 14.69 -19.28 -38.08
N GLN A 285 15.24 -18.39 -37.25
CA GLN A 285 14.63 -17.09 -36.95
C GLN A 285 14.71 -16.17 -38.18
N ASP A 286 13.58 -15.62 -38.60
CA ASP A 286 13.52 -14.56 -39.62
C ASP A 286 13.93 -13.20 -39.01
N ASP A 287 14.57 -12.33 -39.80
CA ASP A 287 15.08 -11.01 -39.35
C ASP A 287 14.01 -10.12 -38.68
N GLU A 288 12.72 -10.33 -38.95
CA GLU A 288 11.59 -9.60 -38.31
C GLU A 288 11.31 -10.03 -36.87
N SER A 289 11.89 -11.14 -36.40
CA SER A 289 11.70 -11.69 -35.04
C SER A 289 12.85 -11.37 -34.07
N LEU A 290 13.86 -10.65 -34.55
CA LEU A 290 15.03 -10.24 -33.78
C LEU A 290 14.82 -8.80 -33.27
N ASP A 291 14.23 -8.66 -32.08
CA ASP A 291 14.22 -7.39 -31.34
C ASP A 291 15.66 -7.08 -30.87
N PHE A 292 16.45 -6.40 -31.70
CA PHE A 292 17.69 -5.74 -31.31
C PHE A 292 17.45 -4.31 -30.83
#